data_AF-A0A0A6D596-F1
#
_entry.id   AF-A0A0A6D596-F1
#
_cell.length_a   1.000
_cell.length_b   1.000
_cell.length_c   1.000
_cell.angle_alpha   90.00
_cell.angle_beta   90.00
_cell.angle_gamma   90.00
#
_symmetry.space_group_name_H-M   'P 1'
#
loop_
_entity.id
_entity.type
_entity.pdbx_description
1 polymer ?
#
loop_
_entity_poly.entity_id
_entity_poly.type
_entity_poly.pdbx_seq_one_letter_code
_entity_poly.pdbx_strand_id
1 'polypeptide(L)'
;MISPNSTDSSSQLAQGFKPRHVTMLSIAGIIGAGLFVGSGHAIAAAGPAVLLAYLFSGLLVVLVMRMLGEMAVANPDTGSFSTYADQAIGRWAGFTIGWLYWWFWVLVIPIEALAAGHVLNQWFPQVDAWLFALGSIIALVVTNLFSVSKYGEFEFWFAMAKVVAIIGFIGVGFAVLMGWIPDREVSGLSGLMAEHGGFAPNGLSAVVGAFITIMFSFIGTEAVTIAAAESNDPSRNIAKATRSVIWRIGVFYLLSIFVVISVVPWNDPLLASVGSYQRALEIMNIPHAKFMVDIVVLIAVASCMNSSIYIASRMLYSLGRRGDAPKMLKATSSEGVPRAAVIASTVIGASITVWSYFMPAGLFQFLLASSGAIALLVYLAIAVSQLRMRRILQQRNVELTFRMWLFPWLTWLVIVFICAALAVMMITPEHRTEVTTTIGLALAISFIGLVTSRHPAPAARVTSVG
;
A
#
# COMPACT_ATOMS: atom_id res chain seq x y z
N MET A 1 -42.31 -33.61 -2.86
CA MET A 1 -41.88 -32.75 -3.99
C MET A 1 -40.91 -31.72 -3.43
N ILE A 2 -39.62 -31.90 -3.71
CA ILE A 2 -38.55 -31.02 -3.26
C ILE A 2 -38.51 -29.84 -4.23
N SER A 3 -38.86 -28.65 -3.75
CA SER A 3 -38.73 -27.42 -4.54
C SER A 3 -37.25 -27.18 -4.86
N PRO A 4 -36.90 -26.88 -6.12
CA PRO A 4 -35.52 -26.56 -6.47
C PRO A 4 -35.16 -25.19 -5.88
N ASN A 5 -34.12 -25.16 -5.06
CA ASN A 5 -33.45 -23.92 -4.61
C ASN A 5 -33.08 -23.09 -5.84
N SER A 6 -33.70 -21.93 -6.01
CA SER A 6 -33.27 -20.94 -6.98
C SER A 6 -31.86 -20.45 -6.60
N THR A 7 -30.94 -20.69 -7.52
CA THR A 7 -29.54 -20.28 -7.56
C THR A 7 -29.35 -18.78 -7.32
N ASP A 8 -28.97 -18.40 -6.10
CA ASP A 8 -28.33 -17.12 -5.78
C ASP A 8 -26.80 -17.27 -5.66
N SER A 9 -26.24 -18.22 -6.42
CA SER A 9 -24.81 -18.58 -6.43
C SER A 9 -23.93 -17.67 -7.31
N SER A 10 -24.49 -16.64 -7.95
CA SER A 10 -23.81 -15.88 -9.02
C SER A 10 -23.11 -14.59 -8.58
N SER A 11 -22.99 -14.33 -7.27
CA SER A 11 -22.42 -13.05 -6.79
C SER A 11 -21.60 -13.13 -5.51
N GLN A 12 -20.89 -14.23 -5.28
CA GLN A 12 -19.96 -14.37 -4.15
C GLN A 12 -18.52 -14.51 -4.64
N LEU A 13 -17.59 -13.86 -3.93
CA LEU A 13 -16.16 -13.98 -4.17
C LEU A 13 -15.68 -15.37 -3.75
N ALA A 14 -14.73 -15.95 -4.51
CA ALA A 14 -14.19 -17.26 -4.19
C ALA A 14 -13.34 -17.24 -2.91
N GLN A 15 -13.61 -18.17 -1.99
CA GLN A 15 -12.78 -18.42 -0.81
C GLN A 15 -11.60 -19.34 -1.18
N GLY A 16 -10.55 -18.76 -1.75
CA GLY A 16 -9.41 -19.51 -2.32
C GLY A 16 -8.10 -19.44 -1.54
N PHE A 17 -7.98 -18.54 -0.57
CA PHE A 17 -6.70 -18.26 0.08
C PHE A 17 -6.40 -19.19 1.26
N LYS A 18 -5.27 -19.87 1.20
CA LYS A 18 -4.68 -20.56 2.35
C LYS A 18 -4.14 -19.53 3.36
N PRO A 19 -4.01 -19.86 4.65
CA PRO A 19 -3.41 -18.95 5.65
C PRO A 19 -2.02 -18.43 5.26
N ARG A 20 -1.22 -19.25 4.55
CA ARG A 20 0.09 -18.85 4.00
C ARG A 20 -0.02 -17.76 2.94
N HIS A 21 -1.07 -17.81 2.11
CA HIS A 21 -1.31 -16.82 1.06
C HIS A 21 -1.72 -15.49 1.65
N VAL A 22 -2.61 -15.49 2.65
CA VAL A 22 -2.99 -14.28 3.39
C VAL A 22 -1.76 -13.64 4.05
N THR A 23 -0.90 -14.47 4.66
CA THR A 23 0.34 -14.00 5.30
C THR A 23 1.33 -13.45 4.27
N MET A 24 1.52 -14.09 3.12
CA MET A 24 2.43 -13.56 2.11
C MET A 24 1.89 -12.34 1.39
N LEU A 25 0.60 -12.29 1.06
CA LEU A 25 -0.03 -11.12 0.46
C LEU A 25 0.14 -9.87 1.33
N SER A 26 0.10 -10.07 2.65
CA SER A 26 0.34 -9.00 3.62
C SER A 26 1.79 -8.51 3.73
N ILE A 27 2.74 -9.26 3.17
CA ILE A 27 4.13 -8.83 2.98
C ILE A 27 4.27 -8.19 1.60
N ALA A 28 3.60 -8.78 0.62
CA ALA A 28 3.79 -8.48 -0.79
C ALA A 28 3.29 -7.09 -1.19
N GLY A 29 2.10 -6.70 -0.71
CA GLY A 29 1.44 -5.45 -1.10
C GLY A 29 2.10 -4.16 -0.59
N ILE A 30 3.03 -4.26 0.37
CA ILE A 30 3.70 -3.09 0.97
C ILE A 30 5.09 -2.89 0.37
N ILE A 31 5.70 -3.94 -0.20
CA ILE A 31 7.08 -3.89 -0.71
C ILE A 31 7.04 -3.80 -2.23
N GLY A 32 7.15 -2.58 -2.75
CA GLY A 32 7.20 -2.25 -4.18
C GLY A 32 8.36 -1.32 -4.53
N ALA A 33 8.23 -0.55 -5.61
CA ALA A 33 9.25 0.41 -6.06
C ALA A 33 9.62 1.45 -4.99
N GLY A 34 8.69 1.79 -4.09
CA GLY A 34 8.88 2.76 -3.02
C GLY A 34 10.04 2.43 -2.09
N LEU A 35 10.24 1.15 -1.73
CA LEU A 35 11.34 0.76 -0.85
C LEU A 35 12.70 0.78 -1.57
N PHE A 36 12.79 0.23 -2.78
CA PHE A 36 14.07 0.06 -3.47
C PHE A 36 14.56 1.33 -4.18
N VAL A 37 13.63 2.09 -4.78
CA VAL A 37 13.92 3.29 -5.58
C VAL A 37 13.51 4.55 -4.82
N GLY A 38 12.30 4.57 -4.27
CA GLY A 38 11.74 5.75 -3.58
C GLY A 38 12.51 6.14 -2.32
N SER A 39 13.05 5.17 -1.58
CA SER A 39 13.82 5.46 -0.36
C SER A 39 15.10 6.24 -0.61
N GLY A 40 15.74 6.11 -1.78
CA GLY A 40 16.90 6.92 -2.16
C GLY A 40 16.58 8.42 -2.17
N HIS A 41 15.40 8.80 -2.69
CA HIS A 41 14.91 10.17 -2.65
C HIS A 41 14.62 10.63 -1.22
N ALA A 42 13.99 9.79 -0.40
CA ALA A 42 13.68 10.11 0.99
C ALA A 42 14.97 10.32 1.83
N ILE A 43 15.98 9.49 1.62
CA ILE A 43 17.30 9.62 2.28
C ILE A 43 18.01 10.89 1.81
N ALA A 44 18.03 11.16 0.50
CA ALA A 44 18.63 12.37 -0.04
C ALA A 44 17.97 13.65 0.50
N ALA A 45 16.64 13.62 0.70
CA ALA A 45 15.88 14.75 1.21
C ALA A 45 16.06 14.96 2.73
N ALA A 46 15.94 13.91 3.56
CA ALA A 46 15.95 14.05 5.02
C ALA A 46 17.31 13.78 5.68
N GLY A 47 18.29 13.25 4.95
CA GLY A 47 19.53 12.77 5.52
C GLY A 47 19.31 11.56 6.46
N PRO A 48 20.22 11.32 7.41
CA PRO A 48 20.09 10.22 8.38
C PRO A 48 18.80 10.29 9.24
N ALA A 49 18.25 11.50 9.43
CA ALA A 49 16.98 11.72 10.12
C ALA A 49 15.77 11.11 9.39
N VAL A 50 15.92 10.61 8.17
CA VAL A 50 14.93 9.78 7.48
C VAL A 50 14.46 8.59 8.32
N LEU A 51 15.29 8.07 9.24
CA LEU A 51 14.88 7.03 10.19
C LEU A 51 13.71 7.47 11.08
N LEU A 52 13.66 8.75 11.48
CA LEU A 52 12.52 9.28 12.22
C LEU A 52 11.27 9.28 11.34
N ALA A 53 11.41 9.67 10.08
CA ALA A 53 10.30 9.64 9.13
C ALA A 53 9.74 8.22 8.97
N TYR A 54 10.59 7.21 8.74
CA TYR A 54 10.19 5.80 8.71
C TYR A 54 9.62 5.30 10.04
N LEU A 55 10.16 5.73 11.17
CA LEU A 55 9.69 5.31 12.50
C LEU A 55 8.29 5.84 12.78
N PHE A 56 8.04 7.14 12.58
CA PHE A 56 6.72 7.73 12.78
C PHE A 56 5.71 7.22 11.76
N SER A 57 6.15 7.01 10.52
CA SER A 57 5.35 6.36 9.47
C SER A 57 4.92 4.95 9.86
N GLY A 58 5.90 4.16 10.29
CA GLY A 58 5.69 2.80 10.73
C GLY A 58 4.78 2.71 11.95
N LEU A 59 4.98 3.57 12.95
CA LEU A 59 4.15 3.64 14.13
C LEU A 59 2.71 4.01 13.78
N LEU A 60 2.51 5.02 12.92
CA LEU A 60 1.19 5.40 12.44
C LEU A 60 0.48 4.20 11.80
N VAL A 61 1.14 3.49 10.89
CA VAL A 61 0.60 2.32 10.19
C VAL A 61 0.27 1.19 11.16
N VAL A 62 1.13 0.93 12.15
CA VAL A 62 0.87 -0.08 13.19
C VAL A 62 -0.40 0.25 13.98
N LEU A 63 -0.57 1.52 14.37
CA LEU A 63 -1.75 1.96 15.11
C LEU A 63 -3.01 1.90 14.25
N VAL A 64 -2.95 2.34 12.99
CA VAL A 64 -4.05 2.26 12.02
C VAL A 64 -4.44 0.80 11.76
N MET A 65 -3.46 -0.08 11.55
CA MET A 65 -3.70 -1.51 11.37
C MET A 65 -4.30 -2.15 12.62
N ARG A 66 -3.90 -1.71 13.82
CA ARG A 66 -4.52 -2.16 15.06
C ARG A 66 -5.98 -1.72 15.17
N MET A 67 -6.29 -0.49 14.78
CA MET A 67 -7.68 0.03 14.72
C MET A 67 -8.52 -0.75 13.71
N LEU A 68 -7.96 -0.97 12.51
CA LEU A 68 -8.62 -1.74 11.46
C LEU A 68 -8.84 -3.20 11.88
N GLY A 69 -7.83 -3.82 12.51
CA GLY A 69 -7.93 -5.18 13.02
C GLY A 69 -9.02 -5.35 14.08
N GLU A 70 -9.23 -4.36 14.96
CA GLU A 70 -10.36 -4.38 15.91
C GLU A 70 -11.71 -4.40 15.18
N MET A 71 -11.87 -3.52 14.19
CA MET A 71 -13.11 -3.44 13.42
C MET A 71 -13.35 -4.70 12.59
N ALA A 72 -12.30 -5.18 11.92
CA ALA A 72 -12.38 -6.30 10.99
C ALA A 72 -12.47 -7.66 11.68
N VAL A 73 -11.95 -7.82 12.90
CA VAL A 73 -12.18 -9.02 13.70
C VAL A 73 -13.62 -9.07 14.20
N ALA A 74 -14.20 -7.92 14.57
CA ALA A 74 -15.57 -7.82 15.08
C ALA A 74 -16.63 -7.95 13.97
N ASN A 75 -16.34 -7.45 12.77
CA ASN A 75 -17.22 -7.55 11.60
C ASN A 75 -16.39 -7.78 10.32
N PRO A 76 -15.97 -9.01 10.01
CA PRO A 76 -15.18 -9.30 8.82
C PRO A 76 -15.96 -8.98 7.54
N ASP A 77 -15.44 -8.08 6.70
CA ASP A 77 -16.07 -7.68 5.44
C ASP A 77 -15.00 -7.35 4.38
N THR A 78 -15.22 -7.77 3.14
CA THR A 78 -14.25 -7.57 2.04
C THR A 78 -14.18 -6.12 1.54
N GLY A 79 -15.21 -5.30 1.80
CA GLY A 79 -15.13 -3.85 1.66
C GLY A 79 -14.31 -3.17 2.75
N SER A 80 -13.93 -3.92 3.80
CA SER A 80 -13.02 -3.51 4.88
C SER A 80 -13.38 -2.12 5.43
N PHE A 81 -12.41 -1.22 5.54
CA PHE A 81 -12.59 0.12 6.11
C PHE A 81 -13.58 1.00 5.36
N SER A 82 -13.84 0.79 4.07
CA SER A 82 -14.90 1.52 3.36
C SER A 82 -16.29 1.09 3.85
N THR A 83 -16.47 -0.20 4.17
CA THR A 83 -17.68 -0.70 4.84
C THR A 83 -17.76 -0.20 6.29
N TYR A 84 -16.64 -0.16 7.02
CA TYR A 84 -16.63 0.34 8.40
C TYR A 84 -16.93 1.84 8.48
N ALA A 85 -16.45 2.64 7.53
CA ALA A 85 -16.79 4.06 7.43
C ALA A 85 -18.28 4.27 7.12
N ASP A 86 -18.87 3.44 6.26
CA ASP A 86 -20.31 3.43 5.99
C ASP A 86 -21.11 3.19 7.28
N GLN A 87 -20.79 2.13 8.01
CA GLN A 87 -21.49 1.73 9.23
C GLN A 87 -21.29 2.71 10.41
N ALA A 88 -20.10 3.29 10.53
CA ALA A 88 -19.73 4.11 11.69
C ALA A 88 -19.99 5.62 11.51
N ILE A 89 -19.87 6.13 10.28
CA ILE A 89 -19.99 7.56 9.96
C ILE A 89 -21.22 7.82 9.09
N GLY A 90 -21.46 6.97 8.09
CA GLY A 90 -22.62 7.02 7.20
C GLY A 90 -22.24 6.73 5.75
N ARG A 91 -23.25 6.46 4.91
CA ARG A 91 -23.08 6.04 3.50
C ARG A 91 -22.18 6.94 2.67
N TRP A 92 -22.24 8.25 2.85
CA TRP A 92 -21.37 9.20 2.15
C TRP A 92 -19.88 8.96 2.45
N ALA A 93 -19.54 8.61 3.69
CA ALA A 93 -18.16 8.35 4.09
C ALA A 93 -17.67 7.03 3.50
N GLY A 94 -18.51 5.98 3.55
CA GLY A 94 -18.23 4.72 2.89
C GLY A 94 -17.96 4.87 1.39
N PHE A 95 -18.85 5.59 0.70
CA PHE A 95 -18.71 5.94 -0.72
C PHE A 95 -17.38 6.66 -1.00
N THR A 96 -17.12 7.75 -0.25
CA THR A 96 -15.94 8.60 -0.47
C THR A 96 -14.65 7.83 -0.31
N ILE A 97 -14.53 7.09 0.80
CA ILE A 97 -13.31 6.35 1.12
C ILE A 97 -13.12 5.16 0.18
N GLY A 98 -14.19 4.50 -0.25
CA GLY A 98 -14.10 3.42 -1.22
C GLY A 98 -13.57 3.91 -2.58
N TRP A 99 -14.09 5.04 -3.09
CA TRP A 99 -13.64 5.61 -4.36
C TRP A 99 -12.23 6.21 -4.28
N LEU A 100 -11.88 6.89 -3.19
CA LEU A 100 -10.52 7.39 -2.97
C LEU A 100 -9.50 6.26 -2.91
N TYR A 101 -9.83 5.18 -2.20
CA TYR A 101 -8.95 4.01 -2.11
C TYR A 101 -8.84 3.26 -3.42
N TRP A 102 -9.94 3.09 -4.16
CA TRP A 102 -9.89 2.53 -5.50
C TRP A 102 -9.02 3.38 -6.44
N TRP A 103 -9.19 4.70 -6.40
CA TRP A 103 -8.39 5.63 -7.19
C TRP A 103 -6.91 5.54 -6.84
N PHE A 104 -6.57 5.47 -5.54
CA PHE A 104 -5.19 5.25 -5.08
C PHE A 104 -4.56 4.03 -5.76
N TRP A 105 -5.22 2.86 -5.72
CA TRP A 105 -4.66 1.64 -6.32
C TRP A 105 -4.60 1.67 -7.84
N VAL A 106 -5.52 2.38 -8.49
CA VAL A 106 -5.44 2.63 -9.93
C VAL A 106 -4.24 3.49 -10.29
N LEU A 107 -3.83 4.43 -9.42
CA LEU A 107 -2.61 5.24 -9.60
C LEU A 107 -1.32 4.47 -9.30
N VAL A 108 -1.36 3.42 -8.47
CA VAL A 108 -0.18 2.58 -8.21
C VAL A 108 0.20 1.75 -9.45
N ILE A 109 -0.79 1.27 -10.23
CA ILE A 109 -0.55 0.49 -11.45
C ILE A 109 0.46 1.16 -12.41
N PRO A 110 0.27 2.42 -12.86
CA PRO A 110 1.23 3.07 -13.75
C PRO A 110 2.59 3.31 -13.08
N ILE A 111 2.63 3.57 -11.77
CA ILE A 111 3.89 3.79 -11.04
C ILE A 111 4.77 2.53 -11.10
N GLU A 112 4.20 1.39 -10.76
CA GLU A 112 4.90 0.11 -10.76
C GLU A 112 5.20 -0.38 -12.19
N ALA A 113 4.27 -0.15 -13.14
CA ALA A 113 4.47 -0.52 -14.54
C ALA A 113 5.61 0.26 -15.19
N LEU A 114 5.72 1.57 -14.95
CA LEU A 114 6.80 2.40 -15.48
C LEU A 114 8.15 2.04 -14.84
N ALA A 115 8.17 1.71 -13.55
CA ALA A 115 9.37 1.21 -12.89
C ALA A 115 9.85 -0.11 -13.52
N ALA A 116 8.96 -1.07 -13.74
CA ALA A 116 9.27 -2.30 -14.48
C ALA A 116 9.77 -1.99 -15.89
N GLY A 117 9.09 -1.07 -16.58
CA GLY A 117 9.41 -0.65 -17.94
C GLY A 117 10.81 -0.05 -18.06
N HIS A 118 11.22 0.78 -17.09
CA HIS A 118 12.56 1.38 -17.06
C HIS A 118 13.65 0.32 -16.85
N VAL A 119 13.45 -0.62 -15.92
CA VAL A 119 14.42 -1.69 -15.69
C VAL A 119 14.57 -2.58 -16.94
N LEU A 120 13.45 -2.97 -17.56
CA LEU A 120 13.47 -3.77 -18.79
C LEU A 120 14.07 -3.03 -19.98
N ASN A 121 13.81 -1.72 -20.11
CA ASN A 121 14.43 -0.88 -21.12
C ASN A 121 15.96 -0.80 -20.95
N GLN A 122 16.47 -0.75 -19.73
CA GLN A 122 17.92 -0.80 -19.50
C GLN A 122 18.57 -2.11 -19.97
N TRP A 123 17.84 -3.23 -19.90
CA TRP A 123 18.31 -4.53 -20.39
C TRP A 123 18.14 -4.68 -21.91
N PHE A 124 17.07 -4.08 -22.45
CA PHE A 124 16.73 -4.12 -23.88
C PHE A 124 16.46 -2.69 -24.39
N PRO A 125 17.52 -1.87 -24.63
CA PRO A 125 17.36 -0.46 -24.98
C PRO A 125 16.60 -0.20 -26.28
N GLN A 126 16.43 -1.23 -27.12
CA GLN A 126 15.76 -1.16 -28.41
C GLN A 126 14.23 -1.11 -28.31
N VAL A 127 13.68 -1.35 -27.11
CA VAL A 127 12.24 -1.32 -26.86
C VAL A 127 11.96 -0.26 -25.80
N ASP A 128 11.12 0.71 -26.14
CA ASP A 128 10.77 1.81 -25.23
C ASP A 128 10.15 1.30 -23.93
N ALA A 129 10.44 1.99 -22.83
CA ALA A 129 9.98 1.61 -21.50
C ALA A 129 8.44 1.51 -21.38
N TRP A 130 7.67 2.32 -22.13
CA TRP A 130 6.20 2.26 -22.10
C TRP A 130 5.64 0.96 -22.69
N LEU A 131 6.30 0.37 -23.68
CA LEU A 131 5.90 -0.92 -24.25
C LEU A 131 6.10 -2.04 -23.22
N PHE A 132 7.22 -2.01 -22.51
CA PHE A 132 7.47 -2.93 -21.40
C PHE A 132 6.49 -2.73 -20.25
N ALA A 133 6.14 -1.48 -19.92
CA ALA A 133 5.15 -1.16 -18.91
C ALA A 133 3.77 -1.74 -19.26
N LEU A 134 3.28 -1.51 -20.48
CA LEU A 134 2.02 -2.08 -20.97
C LEU A 134 2.06 -3.60 -21.04
N GLY A 135 3.14 -4.18 -21.54
CA GLY A 135 3.34 -5.64 -21.59
C GLY A 135 3.25 -6.26 -20.20
N SER A 136 3.86 -5.61 -19.19
CA SER A 136 3.81 -6.04 -17.79
C SER A 136 2.41 -5.96 -17.22
N ILE A 137 1.66 -4.89 -17.49
CA ILE A 137 0.26 -4.76 -17.09
C ILE A 137 -0.58 -5.89 -17.70
N ILE A 138 -0.48 -6.10 -19.01
CA ILE A 138 -1.25 -7.15 -19.72
C ILE A 138 -0.93 -8.54 -19.15
N ALA A 139 0.35 -8.84 -18.91
CA ALA A 139 0.77 -10.11 -18.32
C ALA A 139 0.14 -10.36 -16.95
N LEU A 140 0.09 -9.35 -16.08
CA LEU A 140 -0.51 -9.46 -14.74
C LEU A 140 -2.04 -9.42 -14.74
N VAL A 141 -2.67 -8.80 -15.73
CA VAL A 141 -4.12 -8.89 -15.89
C VAL A 141 -4.54 -10.31 -16.18
N VAL A 142 -3.79 -10.98 -17.06
CA VAL A 142 -4.02 -12.38 -17.40
C VAL A 142 -3.97 -13.25 -16.14
N THR A 143 -3.00 -13.05 -15.25
CA THR A 143 -2.95 -13.80 -13.97
C THR A 143 -4.15 -13.50 -13.06
N ASN A 144 -4.64 -12.25 -13.02
CA ASN A 144 -5.80 -11.84 -12.22
C ASN A 144 -7.16 -12.31 -12.77
N LEU A 145 -7.25 -12.58 -14.07
CA LEU A 145 -8.47 -13.08 -14.70
C LEU A 145 -8.65 -14.60 -14.52
N PHE A 146 -7.58 -15.32 -14.14
CA PHE A 146 -7.62 -16.71 -13.73
C PHE A 146 -8.01 -16.89 -12.25
N SER A 147 -8.16 -18.14 -11.81
CA SER A 147 -8.58 -18.50 -10.44
C SER A 147 -7.73 -17.82 -9.34
N VAL A 148 -8.40 -17.30 -8.31
CA VAL A 148 -7.82 -16.61 -7.13
C VAL A 148 -6.75 -17.45 -6.43
N SER A 149 -6.86 -18.78 -6.48
CA SER A 149 -5.87 -19.71 -5.93
C SER A 149 -4.53 -19.65 -6.66
N LYS A 150 -4.55 -19.56 -8.01
CA LYS A 150 -3.32 -19.43 -8.81
C LYS A 150 -2.63 -18.09 -8.54
N TYR A 151 -3.41 -17.02 -8.45
CA TYR A 151 -2.93 -15.71 -8.02
C TYR A 151 -2.19 -15.81 -6.66
N GLY A 152 -2.81 -16.46 -5.67
CA GLY A 152 -2.20 -16.62 -4.34
C GLY A 152 -0.89 -17.39 -4.32
N GLU A 153 -0.71 -18.38 -5.20
CA GLU A 153 0.57 -19.11 -5.34
C GLU A 153 1.65 -18.26 -6.03
N PHE A 154 1.34 -17.54 -7.12
CA PHE A 154 2.29 -16.63 -7.76
C PHE A 154 2.78 -15.56 -6.79
N GLU A 155 1.84 -14.95 -6.07
CA GLU A 155 2.14 -13.90 -5.10
C GLU A 155 2.97 -14.42 -3.93
N PHE A 156 2.73 -15.66 -3.48
CA PHE A 156 3.53 -16.30 -2.45
C PHE A 156 5.01 -16.38 -2.84
N TRP A 157 5.31 -16.79 -4.07
CA TRP A 157 6.69 -16.90 -4.56
C TRP A 157 7.35 -15.53 -4.73
N PHE A 158 6.63 -14.55 -5.28
CA PHE A 158 7.17 -13.19 -5.41
C PHE A 158 7.44 -12.54 -4.05
N ALA A 159 6.53 -12.70 -3.08
CA ALA A 159 6.73 -12.22 -1.72
C ALA A 159 7.93 -12.88 -1.06
N MET A 160 8.10 -14.20 -1.22
CA MET A 160 9.24 -14.92 -0.67
C MET A 160 10.57 -14.41 -1.23
N ALA A 161 10.66 -14.23 -2.55
CA ALA A 161 11.86 -13.72 -3.20
C ALA A 161 12.26 -12.33 -2.66
N LYS A 162 11.29 -11.42 -2.48
CA LYS A 162 11.52 -10.10 -1.88
C LYS A 162 12.07 -10.19 -0.46
N VAL A 163 11.45 -11.03 0.38
CA VAL A 163 11.86 -11.19 1.79
C VAL A 163 13.29 -11.72 1.86
N VAL A 164 13.62 -12.74 1.07
CA VAL A 164 14.97 -13.30 1.00
C VAL A 164 15.97 -12.25 0.54
N ALA A 165 15.62 -11.45 -0.48
CA ALA A 165 16.50 -10.39 -0.97
C ALA A 165 16.78 -9.31 0.09
N ILE A 166 15.75 -8.86 0.83
CA ILE A 166 15.91 -7.84 1.88
C ILE A 166 16.72 -8.40 3.07
N ILE A 167 16.43 -9.62 3.51
CA ILE A 167 17.20 -10.26 4.60
C ILE A 167 18.65 -10.48 4.17
N GLY A 168 18.88 -10.92 2.93
CA GLY A 168 20.21 -11.07 2.36
C GLY A 168 20.97 -9.75 2.30
N PHE A 169 20.33 -8.67 1.84
CA PHE A 169 20.89 -7.33 1.84
C PHE A 169 21.28 -6.87 3.24
N ILE A 170 20.39 -7.04 4.23
CA ILE A 170 20.66 -6.70 5.63
C ILE A 170 21.86 -7.50 6.15
N GLY A 171 21.89 -8.81 5.90
CA GLY A 171 22.99 -9.68 6.34
C GLY A 171 24.34 -9.28 5.74
N VAL A 172 24.38 -9.01 4.43
CA VAL A 172 25.59 -8.54 3.74
C VAL A 172 26.01 -7.16 4.27
N GLY A 173 25.08 -6.23 4.41
CA GLY A 173 25.35 -4.90 4.94
C GLY A 173 25.93 -4.94 6.36
N PHE A 174 25.38 -5.76 7.25
CA PHE A 174 25.96 -5.95 8.59
C PHE A 174 27.34 -6.59 8.55
N ALA A 175 27.57 -7.58 7.68
CA ALA A 175 28.89 -8.20 7.56
C ALA A 175 29.96 -7.20 7.10
N VAL A 176 29.62 -6.30 6.17
CA VAL A 176 30.51 -5.20 5.74
C VAL A 176 30.71 -4.19 6.88
N LEU A 177 29.64 -3.75 7.54
CA LEU A 177 29.72 -2.79 8.66
C LEU A 177 30.56 -3.30 9.84
N MET A 178 30.58 -4.62 10.08
CA MET A 178 31.38 -5.24 11.13
C MET A 178 32.82 -5.58 10.69
N GLY A 179 33.20 -5.27 9.44
CA GLY A 179 34.52 -5.59 8.88
C GLY A 179 34.75 -7.09 8.68
N TRP A 180 33.68 -7.90 8.58
CA TRP A 180 33.80 -9.35 8.37
C TRP A 180 34.15 -9.73 6.92
N ILE A 181 34.02 -8.79 5.99
CA ILE A 181 34.39 -9.00 4.59
C ILE A 181 35.64 -8.18 4.27
N PRO A 182 36.80 -8.83 4.00
CA PRO A 182 38.03 -8.14 3.61
C PRO A 182 37.82 -7.25 2.39
N ASP A 183 38.58 -6.15 2.31
CA ASP A 183 38.61 -5.20 1.18
C ASP A 183 37.27 -4.50 0.88
N ARG A 184 36.35 -4.46 1.85
CA ARG A 184 35.03 -3.81 1.74
C ARG A 184 34.75 -2.94 2.97
N GLU A 185 35.57 -1.92 3.15
CA GLU A 185 35.41 -0.96 4.24
C GLU A 185 34.39 0.12 3.89
N VAL A 186 33.57 0.48 4.88
CA VAL A 186 32.59 1.57 4.80
C VAL A 186 32.69 2.41 6.06
N SER A 187 32.46 3.72 5.97
CA SER A 187 32.66 4.65 7.09
C SER A 187 31.71 4.39 8.29
N GLY A 188 30.61 3.68 8.07
CA GLY A 188 29.58 3.46 9.09
C GLY A 188 28.78 4.73 9.39
N LEU A 189 27.68 4.58 10.15
CA LEU A 189 26.76 5.69 10.41
C LEU A 189 27.42 6.87 11.13
N SER A 190 28.25 6.60 12.14
CA SER A 190 28.94 7.62 12.91
C SER A 190 29.97 8.39 12.08
N GLY A 191 30.72 7.69 11.22
CA GLY A 191 31.67 8.32 10.30
C GLY A 191 30.95 9.20 9.27
N LEU A 192 29.91 8.66 8.64
CA LEU A 192 29.12 9.42 7.66
C LEU A 192 28.43 10.64 8.29
N MET A 193 27.90 10.53 9.51
CA MET A 193 27.33 11.67 10.22
C MET A 193 28.38 12.73 10.56
N ALA A 194 29.58 12.33 10.97
CA ALA A 194 30.66 13.28 11.28
C ALA A 194 31.10 14.06 10.03
N GLU A 195 31.14 13.41 8.88
CA GLU A 195 31.62 13.98 7.62
C GLU A 195 30.55 14.75 6.84
N HIS A 196 29.27 14.41 6.99
CA HIS A 196 28.19 14.90 6.12
C HIS A 196 27.10 15.70 6.87
N GLY A 197 27.47 16.46 7.91
CA GLY A 197 26.56 17.43 8.53
C GLY A 197 25.62 16.87 9.62
N GLY A 198 25.94 15.72 10.19
CA GLY A 198 25.28 15.17 11.38
C GLY A 198 23.98 14.40 11.09
N PHE A 199 23.11 14.31 12.10
CA PHE A 199 21.88 13.50 12.04
C PHE A 199 20.80 14.11 11.14
N ALA A 200 20.58 15.42 11.22
CA ALA A 200 19.52 16.13 10.49
C ALA A 200 20.10 17.31 9.68
N PRO A 201 20.91 17.04 8.64
CA PRO A 201 21.65 18.06 7.90
C PRO A 201 20.74 19.06 7.19
N ASN A 202 19.57 18.62 6.72
CA ASN A 202 18.56 19.45 6.06
C ASN A 202 17.48 19.97 7.03
N GLY A 203 17.71 19.84 8.35
CA GLY A 203 16.78 20.23 9.40
C GLY A 203 15.63 19.25 9.63
N LEU A 204 14.95 19.38 10.76
CA LEU A 204 13.82 18.50 11.13
C LEU A 204 12.57 18.72 10.26
N SER A 205 12.45 19.87 9.59
CA SER A 205 11.37 20.12 8.63
C SER A 205 11.43 19.17 7.43
N ALA A 206 12.63 18.81 6.97
CA ALA A 206 12.83 17.87 5.87
C ALA A 206 12.33 16.45 6.20
N VAL A 207 12.35 16.07 7.49
CA VAL A 207 11.80 14.80 7.99
C VAL A 207 10.29 14.73 7.76
N VAL A 208 9.59 15.86 7.87
CA VAL A 208 8.13 15.93 7.61
C VAL A 208 7.84 15.74 6.12
N GLY A 209 8.65 16.32 5.24
CA GLY A 209 8.59 16.08 3.79
C GLY A 209 8.80 14.60 3.45
N ALA A 210 9.87 13.99 3.97
CA ALA A 210 10.15 12.58 3.75
C ALA A 210 9.07 11.65 4.31
N PHE A 211 8.46 11.98 5.46
CA PHE A 211 7.34 11.24 6.03
C PHE A 211 6.18 11.09 5.04
N ILE A 212 5.86 12.15 4.29
CA ILE A 212 4.79 12.15 3.29
C ILE A 212 5.12 11.19 2.14
N THR A 213 6.32 11.28 1.58
CA THR A 213 6.78 10.38 0.51
C THR A 213 6.79 8.93 0.98
N ILE A 214 7.17 8.70 2.23
CA ILE A 214 7.21 7.36 2.83
C ILE A 214 5.79 6.81 3.07
N MET A 215 4.78 7.64 3.34
CA MET A 215 3.38 7.19 3.47
C MET A 215 2.87 6.47 2.22
N PHE A 216 3.29 6.87 1.03
CA PHE A 216 3.00 6.13 -0.19
C PHE A 216 3.53 4.68 -0.16
N SER A 217 4.67 4.43 0.48
CA SER A 217 5.25 3.09 0.55
C SER A 217 4.57 2.18 1.58
N PHE A 218 3.81 2.75 2.52
CA PHE A 218 3.21 1.99 3.62
C PHE A 218 1.74 1.63 3.44
N ILE A 219 1.02 2.38 2.61
CA ILE A 219 -0.32 2.01 2.15
C ILE A 219 -0.26 0.68 1.37
N GLY A 220 -1.26 -0.17 1.53
CA GLY A 220 -1.20 -1.59 1.14
C GLY A 220 -1.12 -2.53 2.32
N THR A 221 -0.73 -2.05 3.50
CA THR A 221 -0.72 -2.88 4.70
C THR A 221 -2.12 -3.35 5.06
N GLU A 222 -3.13 -2.50 4.88
CA GLU A 222 -4.55 -2.78 5.09
C GLU A 222 -5.15 -3.79 4.11
N ALA A 223 -4.52 -4.01 2.95
CA ALA A 223 -4.97 -4.97 1.94
C ALA A 223 -5.06 -6.39 2.49
N VAL A 224 -4.24 -6.72 3.49
CA VAL A 224 -4.33 -8.01 4.16
C VAL A 224 -5.69 -8.25 4.78
N THR A 225 -6.34 -7.21 5.29
CA THR A 225 -7.65 -7.37 5.94
C THR A 225 -8.73 -7.72 4.94
N ILE A 226 -8.64 -7.17 3.72
CA ILE A 226 -9.52 -7.48 2.59
C ILE A 226 -9.35 -8.96 2.21
N ALA A 227 -8.11 -9.41 2.01
CA ALA A 227 -7.86 -10.80 1.63
C ALA A 227 -8.10 -11.81 2.76
N ALA A 228 -7.83 -11.42 4.01
CA ALA A 228 -8.13 -12.24 5.17
C ALA A 228 -9.65 -12.41 5.36
N ALA A 229 -10.46 -11.41 4.97
CA ALA A 229 -11.92 -11.52 4.94
C ALA A 229 -12.42 -12.57 3.91
N GLU A 230 -11.62 -12.91 2.90
CA GLU A 230 -11.91 -13.97 1.91
C GLU A 230 -11.39 -15.36 2.33
N SER A 231 -10.90 -15.55 3.57
CA SER A 231 -10.32 -16.81 4.06
C SER A 231 -11.28 -17.61 4.95
N ASN A 232 -10.98 -18.90 5.18
CA ASN A 232 -11.85 -19.81 5.95
C ASN A 232 -12.02 -19.42 7.45
N ASP A 233 -11.09 -18.64 8.01
CA ASP A 233 -11.14 -18.13 9.40
C ASP A 233 -10.73 -16.65 9.42
N PRO A 234 -11.64 -15.74 8.99
CA PRO A 234 -11.32 -14.33 8.80
C PRO A 234 -10.78 -13.66 10.07
N SER A 235 -11.50 -13.78 11.19
CA SER A 235 -11.15 -13.10 12.43
C SER A 235 -9.76 -13.49 12.93
N ARG A 236 -9.43 -14.79 12.93
CA ARG A 236 -8.10 -15.24 13.36
C ARG A 236 -7.01 -14.81 12.39
N ASN A 237 -7.27 -14.88 11.08
CA ASN A 237 -6.29 -14.51 10.06
C ASN A 237 -6.03 -13.00 10.04
N ILE A 238 -7.04 -12.16 10.23
CA ILE A 238 -6.92 -10.71 10.40
C ILE A 238 -6.07 -10.38 11.63
N ALA A 239 -6.33 -11.04 12.77
CA ALA A 239 -5.57 -10.80 14.00
C ALA A 239 -4.08 -11.18 13.86
N LYS A 240 -3.77 -12.31 13.20
CA LYS A 240 -2.40 -12.73 12.91
C LYS A 240 -1.70 -11.77 11.96
N ALA A 241 -2.38 -11.42 10.86
CA ALA A 241 -1.91 -10.45 9.88
C ALA A 241 -1.54 -9.12 10.54
N THR A 242 -2.43 -8.57 11.36
CA THR A 242 -2.21 -7.29 12.04
C THR A 242 -0.98 -7.32 12.94
N ARG A 243 -0.75 -8.40 13.70
CA ARG A 243 0.45 -8.55 14.55
C ARG A 243 1.73 -8.63 13.73
N SER A 244 1.65 -9.28 12.56
CA SER A 244 2.83 -9.47 11.71
C SER A 244 3.33 -8.18 11.06
N VAL A 245 2.49 -7.15 10.93
CA VAL A 245 2.89 -5.82 10.41
C VAL A 245 4.04 -5.22 11.21
N ILE A 246 4.00 -5.32 12.54
CA ILE A 246 4.95 -4.65 13.44
C ILE A 246 6.40 -5.04 13.13
N TRP A 247 6.68 -6.34 13.12
CA TRP A 247 8.06 -6.81 12.88
C TRP A 247 8.50 -6.57 11.44
N ARG A 248 7.57 -6.58 10.47
CA ARG A 248 7.89 -6.31 9.05
C ARG A 248 8.32 -4.88 8.82
N ILE A 249 7.65 -3.92 9.45
CA ILE A 249 8.06 -2.51 9.41
C ILE A 249 9.42 -2.34 10.11
N GLY A 250 9.63 -3.01 11.24
CA GLY A 250 10.92 -2.99 11.93
C GLY A 250 12.07 -3.54 11.07
N VAL A 251 11.89 -4.72 10.48
CA VAL A 251 12.96 -5.42 9.75
C VAL A 251 13.10 -4.92 8.31
N PHE A 252 12.03 -4.87 7.54
CA PHE A 252 12.12 -4.58 6.10
C PHE A 252 12.28 -3.10 5.77
N TYR A 253 11.84 -2.22 6.68
CA TYR A 253 11.93 -0.77 6.49
C TYR A 253 12.99 -0.16 7.40
N LEU A 254 12.82 -0.23 8.73
CA LEU A 254 13.74 0.48 9.63
C LEU A 254 15.16 -0.09 9.59
N LEU A 255 15.30 -1.41 9.70
CA LEU A 255 16.63 -2.05 9.74
C LEU A 255 17.35 -1.98 8.39
N SER A 256 16.63 -2.16 7.28
CA SER A 256 17.22 -2.07 5.94
C SER A 256 17.66 -0.63 5.61
N ILE A 257 16.85 0.37 5.93
CA ILE A 257 17.20 1.78 5.72
C ILE A 257 18.35 2.19 6.64
N PHE A 258 18.38 1.71 7.88
CA PHE A 258 19.51 1.89 8.78
C PHE A 258 20.81 1.38 8.15
N VAL A 259 20.80 0.19 7.54
CA VAL A 259 21.96 -0.35 6.82
C VAL A 259 22.35 0.56 5.65
N VAL A 260 21.39 1.00 4.83
CA VAL A 260 21.68 1.90 3.70
C VAL A 260 22.38 3.18 4.16
N ILE A 261 21.82 3.89 5.14
CA ILE A 261 22.40 5.18 5.59
C ILE A 261 23.72 5.01 6.36
N SER A 262 24.05 3.79 6.77
CA SER A 262 25.33 3.45 7.38
C SER A 262 26.41 3.15 6.33
N VAL A 263 26.01 2.93 5.07
CA VAL A 263 26.90 2.57 3.96
C VAL A 263 27.02 3.71 2.96
N VAL A 264 25.92 4.39 2.65
CA VAL A 264 25.84 5.40 1.59
C VAL A 264 25.69 6.79 2.19
N PRO A 265 26.55 7.77 1.84
CA PRO A 265 26.34 9.16 2.19
C PRO A 265 25.00 9.66 1.65
N TRP A 266 24.26 10.41 2.46
CA TRP A 266 22.92 10.87 2.08
C TRP A 266 22.94 11.83 0.87
N ASN A 267 24.04 12.53 0.66
CA ASN A 267 24.27 13.47 -0.45
C ASN A 267 24.95 12.82 -1.66
N ASP A 268 25.05 11.49 -1.72
CA ASP A 268 25.56 10.80 -2.91
C ASP A 268 24.66 11.08 -4.12
N PRO A 269 25.21 11.61 -5.24
CA PRO A 269 24.42 12.05 -6.38
C PRO A 269 23.70 10.91 -7.12
N LEU A 270 24.16 9.66 -6.94
CA LEU A 270 23.54 8.49 -7.56
C LEU A 270 22.42 7.90 -6.69
N LEU A 271 22.34 8.27 -5.41
CA LEU A 271 21.39 7.67 -4.45
C LEU A 271 19.93 7.77 -4.91
N ALA A 272 19.52 8.94 -5.40
CA ALA A 272 18.16 9.17 -5.89
C ALA A 272 17.93 8.59 -7.30
N SER A 273 18.97 8.49 -8.14
CA SER A 273 18.83 8.09 -9.54
C SER A 273 18.85 6.57 -9.76
N VAL A 274 19.71 5.84 -9.03
CA VAL A 274 19.82 4.38 -9.16
C VAL A 274 19.08 3.61 -8.05
N GLY A 275 18.70 4.29 -6.97
CA GLY A 275 18.05 3.69 -5.83
C GLY A 275 19.02 3.26 -4.73
N SER A 276 18.51 3.23 -3.50
CA SER A 276 19.30 3.09 -2.27
C SER A 276 20.00 1.73 -2.14
N TYR A 277 19.29 0.65 -2.48
CA TYR A 277 19.80 -0.71 -2.35
C TYR A 277 20.87 -1.01 -3.39
N GLN A 278 20.66 -0.58 -4.64
CA GLN A 278 21.66 -0.70 -5.69
C GLN A 278 22.92 0.07 -5.29
N ARG A 279 22.75 1.34 -4.89
CA ARG A 279 23.89 2.19 -4.55
C ARG A 279 24.68 1.66 -3.35
N ALA A 280 24.00 1.14 -2.34
CA ALA A 280 24.65 0.51 -1.19
C ALA A 280 25.48 -0.71 -1.60
N LEU A 281 24.95 -1.59 -2.46
CA LEU A 281 25.69 -2.76 -2.96
C LEU A 281 26.90 -2.38 -3.83
N GLU A 282 26.79 -1.31 -4.62
CA GLU A 282 27.91 -0.77 -5.40
C GLU A 282 29.03 -0.24 -4.50
N ILE A 283 28.70 0.55 -3.47
CA ILE A 283 29.69 1.07 -2.51
C ILE A 283 30.34 -0.07 -1.72
N MET A 284 29.58 -1.11 -1.39
CA MET A 284 30.11 -2.33 -0.77
C MET A 284 30.95 -3.20 -1.73
N ASN A 285 31.20 -2.77 -2.98
CA ASN A 285 31.93 -3.53 -4.00
C ASN A 285 31.37 -4.96 -4.21
N ILE A 286 30.05 -5.10 -4.19
CA ILE A 286 29.37 -6.37 -4.52
C ILE A 286 29.31 -6.53 -6.05
N PRO A 287 29.90 -7.59 -6.62
CA PRO A 287 29.84 -7.82 -8.06
C PRO A 287 28.40 -7.95 -8.54
N HIS A 288 28.11 -7.43 -9.74
CA HIS A 288 26.78 -7.50 -10.37
C HIS A 288 25.65 -6.89 -9.54
N ALA A 289 25.95 -5.97 -8.61
CA ALA A 289 24.98 -5.28 -7.76
C ALA A 289 23.74 -4.78 -8.52
N LYS A 290 23.97 -4.07 -9.63
CA LYS A 290 22.89 -3.56 -10.49
C LYS A 290 21.96 -4.68 -10.97
N PHE A 291 22.50 -5.73 -11.58
CA PHE A 291 21.70 -6.83 -12.13
C PHE A 291 20.90 -7.57 -11.05
N MET A 292 21.52 -7.79 -9.87
CA MET A 292 20.84 -8.41 -8.73
C MET A 292 19.65 -7.57 -8.25
N VAL A 293 19.83 -6.27 -8.11
CA VAL A 293 18.76 -5.36 -7.66
C VAL A 293 17.69 -5.21 -8.73
N ASP A 294 18.06 -5.10 -10.01
CA ASP A 294 17.10 -5.04 -11.13
C ASP A 294 16.13 -6.24 -11.11
N ILE A 295 16.63 -7.47 -10.89
CA ILE A 295 15.79 -8.67 -10.76
C ILE A 295 14.82 -8.54 -9.58
N VAL A 296 15.33 -8.13 -8.41
CA VAL A 296 14.52 -8.00 -7.19
C VAL A 296 13.47 -6.91 -7.37
N VAL A 297 13.82 -5.79 -8.00
CA VAL A 297 12.90 -4.71 -8.33
C VAL A 297 11.82 -5.22 -9.28
N LEU A 298 12.16 -5.91 -10.37
CA LEU A 298 11.16 -6.47 -11.29
C LEU A 298 10.16 -7.40 -10.59
N ILE A 299 10.63 -8.26 -9.70
CA ILE A 299 9.76 -9.14 -8.89
C ILE A 299 8.90 -8.30 -7.93
N ALA A 300 9.49 -7.29 -7.30
CA ALA A 300 8.81 -6.45 -6.32
C ALA A 300 7.69 -5.62 -6.94
N VAL A 301 7.98 -4.93 -8.04
CA VAL A 301 7.01 -4.08 -8.76
C VAL A 301 5.93 -4.92 -9.43
N ALA A 302 6.28 -6.09 -9.99
CA ALA A 302 5.28 -7.00 -10.56
C ALA A 302 4.30 -7.51 -9.48
N SER A 303 4.81 -7.87 -8.31
CA SER A 303 3.98 -8.28 -7.17
C SER A 303 3.12 -7.12 -6.62
N CYS A 304 3.68 -5.92 -6.48
CA CYS A 304 2.93 -4.75 -6.04
C CYS A 304 1.81 -4.39 -7.03
N MET A 305 2.11 -4.38 -8.34
CA MET A 305 1.12 -4.15 -9.39
C MET A 305 0.04 -5.23 -9.43
N ASN A 306 0.41 -6.50 -9.27
CA ASN A 306 -0.53 -7.62 -9.17
C ASN A 306 -1.48 -7.45 -7.98
N SER A 307 -0.95 -7.11 -6.81
CA SER A 307 -1.72 -6.78 -5.61
C SER A 307 -2.61 -5.55 -5.81
N SER A 308 -2.13 -4.52 -6.52
CA SER A 308 -2.89 -3.30 -6.83
C SER A 308 -4.13 -3.60 -7.65
N ILE A 309 -3.99 -4.42 -8.70
CA ILE A 309 -5.12 -4.88 -9.54
C ILE A 309 -6.10 -5.68 -8.68
N TYR A 310 -5.60 -6.58 -7.83
CA TYR A 310 -6.43 -7.37 -6.92
C TYR A 310 -7.24 -6.47 -6.00
N ILE A 311 -6.59 -5.56 -5.27
CA ILE A 311 -7.22 -4.70 -4.27
C ILE A 311 -8.24 -3.74 -4.91
N ALA A 312 -7.85 -3.10 -6.02
CA ALA A 312 -8.72 -2.21 -6.77
C ALA A 312 -10.00 -2.93 -7.22
N SER A 313 -9.88 -4.15 -7.76
CA SER A 313 -11.04 -4.90 -8.23
C SER A 313 -11.99 -5.29 -7.10
N ARG A 314 -11.48 -5.63 -5.91
CA ARG A 314 -12.31 -6.01 -4.74
C ARG A 314 -13.02 -4.80 -4.16
N MET A 315 -12.32 -3.66 -4.06
CA MET A 315 -12.94 -2.42 -3.60
C MET A 315 -14.05 -1.97 -4.57
N LEU A 316 -13.78 -2.01 -5.87
CA LEU A 316 -14.75 -1.62 -6.90
C LEU A 316 -15.95 -2.59 -6.93
N TYR A 317 -15.71 -3.88 -6.75
CA TYR A 317 -16.77 -4.88 -6.58
C TYR A 317 -17.63 -4.61 -5.33
N SER A 318 -17.01 -4.28 -4.18
CA SER A 318 -17.71 -3.92 -2.95
C SER A 318 -18.59 -2.67 -3.12
N LEU A 319 -18.09 -1.64 -3.80
CA LEU A 319 -18.88 -0.46 -4.18
C LEU A 319 -20.06 -0.86 -5.08
N GLY A 320 -19.83 -1.70 -6.08
CA GLY A 320 -20.90 -2.22 -6.95
C GLY A 320 -21.98 -3.00 -6.19
N ARG A 321 -21.58 -3.82 -5.21
CA ARG A 321 -22.50 -4.56 -4.32
C ARG A 321 -23.35 -3.65 -3.44
N ARG A 322 -22.81 -2.52 -2.99
CA ARG A 322 -23.54 -1.50 -2.21
C ARG A 322 -24.41 -0.55 -3.06
N GLY A 323 -24.33 -0.67 -4.38
CA GLY A 323 -25.04 0.21 -5.32
C GLY A 323 -24.35 1.57 -5.50
N ASP A 324 -23.09 1.68 -5.08
CA ASP A 324 -22.26 2.88 -5.14
C ASP A 324 -21.38 2.92 -6.40
N ALA A 325 -21.50 1.91 -7.28
CA ALA A 325 -20.86 1.83 -8.59
C ALA A 325 -21.79 1.14 -9.61
N PRO A 326 -21.52 1.26 -10.93
CA PRO A 326 -22.33 0.63 -11.99
C PRO A 326 -22.65 -0.85 -11.74
N LYS A 327 -23.88 -1.27 -12.07
CA LYS A 327 -24.42 -2.62 -11.78
C LYS A 327 -23.57 -3.76 -12.35
N MET A 328 -22.81 -3.53 -13.43
CA MET A 328 -21.93 -4.54 -14.03
C MET A 328 -20.77 -4.95 -13.11
N LEU A 329 -20.36 -4.06 -12.19
CA LEU A 329 -19.20 -4.26 -11.34
C LEU A 329 -19.48 -5.18 -10.14
N LYS A 330 -20.76 -5.47 -9.84
CA LYS A 330 -21.16 -6.36 -8.75
C LYS A 330 -21.20 -7.85 -9.12
N ALA A 331 -20.98 -8.18 -10.40
CA ALA A 331 -21.05 -9.55 -10.91
C ALA A 331 -19.69 -10.26 -10.81
N THR A 332 -19.71 -11.54 -10.46
CA THR A 332 -18.53 -12.43 -10.45
C THR A 332 -18.61 -13.45 -11.58
N SER A 333 -17.45 -13.94 -12.03
CA SER A 333 -17.38 -15.11 -12.91
C SER A 333 -17.78 -16.40 -12.18
N SER A 334 -17.88 -17.52 -12.90
CA SER A 334 -18.05 -18.86 -12.32
C SER A 334 -16.96 -19.24 -11.30
N GLU A 335 -15.77 -18.64 -11.45
CA GLU A 335 -14.61 -18.82 -10.57
C GLU A 335 -14.60 -17.83 -9.39
N GLY A 336 -15.67 -17.04 -9.19
CA GLY A 336 -15.77 -16.07 -8.11
C GLY A 336 -14.85 -14.84 -8.26
N VAL A 337 -14.47 -14.48 -9.50
CA VAL A 337 -13.61 -13.33 -9.80
C VAL A 337 -14.43 -12.17 -10.38
N PRO A 338 -14.32 -10.92 -9.88
CA PRO A 338 -15.05 -9.77 -10.41
C PRO A 338 -14.40 -9.22 -11.69
N ARG A 339 -14.51 -9.96 -12.80
CA ARG A 339 -13.81 -9.67 -14.07
C ARG A 339 -14.03 -8.25 -14.59
N ALA A 340 -15.26 -7.74 -14.51
CA ALA A 340 -15.57 -6.38 -14.94
C ALA A 340 -14.79 -5.32 -14.14
N ALA A 341 -14.64 -5.52 -12.83
CA ALA A 341 -13.89 -4.62 -11.97
C ALA A 341 -12.37 -4.70 -12.22
N VAL A 342 -11.84 -5.89 -12.52
CA VAL A 342 -10.44 -6.09 -12.92
C VAL A 342 -10.15 -5.33 -14.22
N ILE A 343 -10.99 -5.54 -15.25
CA ILE A 343 -10.81 -4.91 -16.57
C ILE A 343 -10.93 -3.39 -16.45
N ALA A 344 -11.95 -2.88 -15.75
CA ALA A 344 -12.15 -1.44 -15.58
C ALA A 344 -10.95 -0.77 -14.90
N SER A 345 -10.48 -1.32 -13.78
CA SER A 345 -9.35 -0.76 -13.03
C SER A 345 -8.07 -0.79 -13.87
N THR A 346 -7.85 -1.87 -14.60
CA THR A 346 -6.65 -2.04 -15.43
C THR A 346 -6.66 -1.13 -16.64
N VAL A 347 -7.76 -1.05 -17.38
CA VAL A 347 -7.85 -0.19 -18.57
C VAL A 347 -7.54 1.25 -18.19
N ILE A 348 -8.09 1.73 -17.07
CA ILE A 348 -7.80 3.08 -16.56
C ILE A 348 -6.32 3.20 -16.18
N GLY A 349 -5.75 2.26 -15.42
CA GLY A 349 -4.33 2.27 -15.07
C GLY A 349 -3.39 2.23 -16.28
N ALA A 350 -3.71 1.43 -17.30
CA ALA A 350 -2.97 1.34 -18.56
C ALA A 350 -3.07 2.64 -19.36
N SER A 351 -4.26 3.25 -19.45
CA SER A 351 -4.43 4.57 -20.08
C SER A 351 -3.61 5.64 -19.36
N ILE A 352 -3.60 5.65 -18.02
CA ILE A 352 -2.76 6.57 -17.24
C ILE A 352 -1.27 6.28 -17.46
N THR A 353 -0.87 5.02 -17.62
CA THR A 353 0.53 4.63 -17.91
C THR A 353 1.00 5.25 -19.22
N VAL A 354 0.21 5.08 -20.29
CA VAL A 354 0.49 5.67 -21.61
C VAL A 354 0.52 7.18 -21.52
N TRP A 355 -0.50 7.77 -20.91
CA TRP A 355 -0.60 9.23 -20.77
C TRP A 355 0.59 9.79 -19.97
N SER A 356 0.98 9.13 -18.88
CA SER A 356 2.09 9.56 -18.02
C SER A 356 3.44 9.49 -18.72
N TYR A 357 3.63 8.54 -19.63
CA TYR A 357 4.89 8.41 -20.37
C TYR A 357 5.08 9.52 -21.41
N PHE A 358 4.00 9.94 -22.08
CA PHE A 358 4.05 10.97 -23.14
C PHE A 358 3.86 12.40 -22.62
N MET A 359 3.52 12.58 -21.35
CA MET A 359 3.36 13.89 -20.70
C MET A 359 4.63 14.33 -19.97
N PRO A 360 4.72 15.62 -19.58
CA PRO A 360 5.89 16.16 -18.87
C PRO A 360 6.18 15.40 -17.56
N ALA A 361 7.47 15.29 -17.22
CA ALA A 361 7.99 14.56 -16.06
C ALA A 361 7.35 14.91 -14.70
N GLY A 362 6.74 16.09 -14.58
CA GLY A 362 6.03 16.51 -13.36
C GLY A 362 4.79 15.66 -13.04
N LEU A 363 4.18 14.98 -14.01
CA LEU A 363 2.97 14.19 -13.78
C LEU A 363 3.24 12.98 -12.87
N PHE A 364 4.36 12.27 -13.05
CA PHE A 364 4.71 11.13 -12.20
C PHE A 364 4.89 11.54 -10.73
N GLN A 365 5.60 12.65 -10.49
CA GLN A 365 5.78 13.20 -9.15
C GLN A 365 4.46 13.64 -8.54
N PHE A 366 3.60 14.30 -9.33
CA PHE A 366 2.26 14.68 -8.89
C PHE A 366 1.38 13.46 -8.53
N LEU A 367 1.42 12.39 -9.33
CA LEU A 367 0.70 11.15 -9.03
C LEU A 367 1.21 10.50 -7.74
N LEU A 368 2.52 10.40 -7.57
CA LEU A 368 3.14 9.86 -6.35
C LEU A 368 2.72 10.66 -5.12
N ALA A 369 2.77 11.99 -5.20
CA ALA A 369 2.56 12.83 -4.04
C ALA A 369 1.07 13.03 -3.69
N SER A 370 0.19 13.12 -4.70
CA SER A 370 -1.28 13.12 -4.47
C SER A 370 -1.74 11.83 -3.78
N SER A 371 -1.09 10.69 -4.06
CA SER A 371 -1.40 9.40 -3.48
C SER A 371 -1.07 9.30 -1.97
N GLY A 372 -0.01 9.97 -1.51
CA GLY A 372 0.33 10.06 -0.08
C GLY A 372 -0.73 10.82 0.73
N ALA A 373 -1.28 11.90 0.16
CA ALA A 373 -2.39 12.62 0.78
C ALA A 373 -3.67 11.77 0.85
N ILE A 374 -3.95 10.97 -0.18
CA ILE A 374 -5.08 10.01 -0.16
C ILE A 374 -4.88 8.98 0.96
N ALA A 375 -3.66 8.45 1.12
CA ALA A 375 -3.36 7.49 2.18
C ALA A 375 -3.68 8.04 3.57
N LEU A 376 -3.27 9.28 3.85
CA LEU A 376 -3.57 9.97 5.10
C LEU A 376 -5.09 10.14 5.29
N LEU A 377 -5.85 10.52 4.26
CA LEU A 377 -7.31 10.65 4.35
C LEU A 377 -8.00 9.30 4.62
N VAL A 378 -7.56 8.22 3.98
CA VAL A 378 -8.08 6.87 4.23
C VAL A 378 -7.79 6.44 5.67
N TYR A 379 -6.58 6.68 6.15
CA TYR A 379 -6.18 6.34 7.52
C TYR A 379 -6.90 7.19 8.57
N LEU A 380 -7.17 8.45 8.28
CA LEU A 380 -8.01 9.31 9.11
C LEU A 380 -9.43 8.73 9.22
N ALA A 381 -10.00 8.30 8.10
CA ALA A 381 -11.32 7.67 8.10
C ALA A 381 -11.34 6.36 8.88
N ILE A 382 -10.29 5.53 8.79
CA ILE A 382 -10.14 4.32 9.61
C ILE A 382 -10.15 4.68 11.10
N ALA A 383 -9.34 5.66 11.52
CA ALA A 383 -9.23 6.06 12.92
C ALA A 383 -10.56 6.62 13.47
N VAL A 384 -11.23 7.50 12.71
CA VAL A 384 -12.54 8.05 13.09
C VAL A 384 -13.62 6.96 13.12
N SER A 385 -13.59 6.03 12.15
CA SER A 385 -14.52 4.89 12.12
C SER A 385 -14.33 3.99 13.32
N GLN A 386 -13.09 3.68 13.72
CA GLN A 386 -12.82 2.87 14.90
C GLN A 386 -13.32 3.55 16.17
N LEU A 387 -13.09 4.87 16.32
CA LEU A 387 -13.56 5.63 17.48
C LEU A 387 -15.09 5.55 17.64
N ARG A 388 -15.83 5.69 16.53
CA ARG A 388 -17.30 5.62 16.52
C ARG A 388 -17.81 4.20 16.66
N MET A 389 -17.25 3.27 15.91
CA MET A 389 -17.65 1.86 15.89
C MET A 389 -17.43 1.19 17.24
N ARG A 390 -16.37 1.56 17.98
CA ARG A 390 -16.15 1.10 19.35
C ARG A 390 -17.31 1.43 20.28
N ARG A 391 -17.89 2.64 20.17
CA ARG A 391 -19.10 3.02 20.93
C ARG A 391 -20.32 2.20 20.51
N ILE A 392 -20.51 2.01 19.21
CA ILE A 392 -21.62 1.23 18.65
C ILE A 392 -21.54 -0.24 19.13
N LEU A 393 -20.36 -0.86 19.10
CA LEU A 393 -20.16 -2.24 19.53
C LEU A 393 -20.35 -2.41 21.04
N GLN A 394 -19.93 -1.43 21.85
CA GLN A 394 -20.19 -1.40 23.29
C GLN A 394 -21.69 -1.31 23.60
N GLN A 395 -22.43 -0.45 22.88
CA GLN A 395 -23.88 -0.34 23.03
C GLN A 395 -24.62 -1.63 22.65
N ARG A 396 -24.06 -2.41 21.72
CA ARG A 396 -24.59 -3.70 21.28
C ARG A 396 -24.11 -4.88 22.12
N ASN A 397 -23.34 -4.66 23.19
CA ASN A 397 -22.73 -5.69 24.04
C ASN A 397 -21.92 -6.74 23.24
N VAL A 398 -21.28 -6.33 22.14
CA VAL A 398 -20.42 -7.22 21.35
C VAL A 398 -19.07 -7.38 22.06
N GLU A 399 -18.70 -8.61 22.40
CA GLU A 399 -17.39 -8.90 22.99
C GLU A 399 -16.25 -8.74 21.97
N LEU A 400 -15.32 -7.86 22.27
CA LEU A 400 -14.14 -7.61 21.43
C LEU A 400 -12.98 -8.51 21.83
N THR A 401 -12.68 -9.49 20.98
CA THR A 401 -11.54 -10.41 21.10
C THR A 401 -10.21 -9.79 20.67
N PHE A 402 -10.27 -8.74 19.83
CA PHE A 402 -9.11 -7.96 19.41
C PHE A 402 -9.36 -6.47 19.68
N ARG A 403 -8.46 -5.82 20.43
CA ARG A 403 -8.68 -4.46 20.95
C ARG A 403 -7.51 -3.52 20.65
N MET A 404 -7.82 -2.27 20.34
CA MET A 404 -6.89 -1.15 20.25
C MET A 404 -6.23 -0.91 21.61
N TRP A 405 -4.93 -0.66 21.58
CA TRP A 405 -4.17 -0.35 22.79
C TRP A 405 -4.51 1.05 23.30
N LEU A 406 -4.51 1.23 24.62
CA LEU A 406 -4.77 2.51 25.30
C LEU A 406 -5.96 3.31 24.71
N PHE A 407 -7.03 2.62 24.33
CA PHE A 407 -8.23 3.28 23.80
C PHE A 407 -8.86 4.20 24.87
N PRO A 408 -9.28 5.44 24.53
CA PRO A 408 -9.31 6.07 23.20
C PRO A 408 -8.10 6.94 22.85
N TRP A 409 -7.09 7.04 23.72
CA TRP A 409 -5.99 8.01 23.62
C TRP A 409 -5.14 7.83 22.36
N LEU A 410 -4.75 6.59 22.02
CA LEU A 410 -3.97 6.33 20.81
C LEU A 410 -4.77 6.60 19.52
N THR A 411 -6.09 6.39 19.55
CA THR A 411 -6.96 6.75 18.41
C THR A 411 -6.99 8.27 18.21
N TRP A 412 -7.14 9.04 19.28
CA TRP A 412 -7.07 10.50 19.20
C TRP A 412 -5.70 11.01 18.75
N LEU A 413 -4.62 10.41 19.26
CA LEU A 413 -3.26 10.75 18.85
C LEU A 413 -3.07 10.59 17.34
N VAL A 414 -3.54 9.48 16.76
CA VAL A 414 -3.49 9.24 15.30
C VAL A 414 -4.31 10.27 14.54
N ILE A 415 -5.53 10.59 14.99
CA ILE A 415 -6.39 11.59 14.33
C ILE A 415 -5.68 12.96 14.33
N VAL A 416 -5.18 13.41 15.48
CA VAL A 416 -4.49 14.69 15.61
C VAL A 416 -3.22 14.72 14.76
N PHE A 417 -2.45 13.63 14.78
CA PHE A 417 -1.22 13.51 14.00
C PHE A 417 -1.48 13.61 12.49
N ILE A 418 -2.49 12.89 11.97
CA ILE A 418 -2.85 12.96 10.55
C ILE A 418 -3.36 14.36 10.19
N CYS A 419 -4.22 14.96 11.01
CA CYS A 419 -4.71 16.32 10.78
C CYS A 419 -3.57 17.34 10.77
N ALA A 420 -2.61 17.22 11.68
CA ALA A 420 -1.42 18.07 11.72
C ALA A 420 -0.54 17.88 10.48
N ALA A 421 -0.32 16.64 10.05
CA ALA A 421 0.44 16.35 8.83
C ALA A 421 -0.21 16.99 7.59
N LEU A 422 -1.53 16.82 7.41
CA LEU A 422 -2.27 17.43 6.31
C LEU A 422 -2.25 18.97 6.37
N ALA A 423 -2.30 19.56 7.58
CA ALA A 423 -2.20 21.00 7.75
C ALA A 423 -0.81 21.53 7.37
N VAL A 424 0.26 20.85 7.79
CA VAL A 424 1.63 21.21 7.40
C VAL A 424 1.80 21.14 5.88
N MET A 425 1.30 20.08 5.23
CA MET A 425 1.34 19.96 3.78
C MET A 425 0.61 21.10 3.05
N MET A 426 -0.48 21.62 3.63
CA MET A 426 -1.21 22.75 3.05
C MET A 426 -0.41 24.06 3.13
N ILE A 427 0.43 24.22 4.14
CA ILE A 427 1.25 25.42 4.34
C ILE A 427 2.54 25.34 3.52
N THR A 428 3.15 24.16 3.38
CA THR A 428 4.39 23.95 2.61
C THR A 428 4.16 24.13 1.10
N PRO A 429 4.84 25.07 0.42
CA PRO A 429 4.60 25.35 -1.01
C PRO A 429 4.77 24.14 -1.93
N GLU A 430 5.75 23.27 -1.64
CA GLU A 430 6.05 22.08 -2.43
C GLU A 430 4.88 21.09 -2.47
N HIS A 431 4.17 20.92 -1.35
CA HIS A 431 3.10 19.93 -1.21
C HIS A 431 1.69 20.51 -1.32
N ARG A 432 1.56 21.84 -1.36
CA ARG A 432 0.26 22.52 -1.32
C ARG A 432 -0.64 22.11 -2.49
N THR A 433 -0.10 22.06 -3.70
CA THR A 433 -0.87 21.70 -4.90
C THR A 433 -1.39 20.27 -4.81
N GLU A 434 -0.59 19.36 -4.27
CA GLU A 434 -0.93 17.94 -4.11
C GLU A 434 -2.08 17.76 -3.10
N VAL A 435 -1.99 18.44 -1.95
CA VAL A 435 -3.04 18.35 -0.92
C VAL A 435 -4.32 19.04 -1.34
N THR A 436 -4.24 20.23 -1.95
CA THR A 436 -5.43 20.96 -2.37
C THR A 436 -6.19 20.23 -3.47
N THR A 437 -5.48 19.62 -4.44
CA THR A 437 -6.11 18.80 -5.48
C THR A 437 -6.71 17.52 -4.90
N THR A 438 -6.01 16.82 -4.00
CA THR A 438 -6.54 15.62 -3.32
C THR A 438 -7.75 15.93 -2.43
N ILE A 439 -7.72 17.01 -1.66
CA ILE A 439 -8.87 17.45 -0.86
C ILE A 439 -10.02 17.85 -1.78
N GLY A 440 -9.75 18.57 -2.87
CA GLY A 440 -10.76 18.91 -3.88
C GLY A 440 -11.43 17.67 -4.47
N LEU A 441 -10.65 16.65 -4.83
CA LEU A 441 -11.15 15.36 -5.30
C LEU A 441 -12.00 14.67 -4.21
N ALA A 442 -11.52 14.61 -2.97
CA ALA A 442 -12.23 14.01 -1.85
C ALA A 442 -13.58 14.71 -1.60
N LEU A 443 -13.61 16.04 -1.64
CA LEU A 443 -14.82 16.84 -1.48
C LEU A 443 -15.79 16.64 -2.65
N ALA A 444 -15.29 16.57 -3.89
CA ALA A 444 -16.11 16.30 -5.07
C ALA A 444 -16.76 14.91 -4.99
N ILE A 445 -15.99 13.88 -4.67
CA ILE A 445 -16.49 12.51 -4.48
C ILE A 445 -17.48 12.48 -3.31
N SER A 446 -17.19 13.17 -2.20
CA SER A 446 -18.08 13.25 -1.03
C SER A 446 -19.40 13.93 -1.38
N PHE A 447 -19.37 15.01 -2.16
CA PHE A 447 -20.58 15.68 -2.65
C PHE A 447 -21.42 14.75 -3.52
N ILE A 448 -20.79 14.03 -4.47
CA ILE A 448 -21.48 13.01 -5.27
C ILE A 448 -22.10 11.95 -4.36
N GLY A 449 -21.35 11.45 -3.37
CA GLY A 449 -21.84 10.47 -2.40
C GLY A 449 -23.02 10.97 -1.57
N LEU A 450 -23.04 12.25 -1.19
CA LEU A 450 -24.16 12.88 -0.49
C LEU A 450 -25.40 13.01 -1.38
N VAL A 451 -25.22 13.34 -2.66
CA VAL A 451 -26.32 13.44 -3.63
C VAL A 451 -26.90 12.07 -3.95
N THR A 452 -26.05 11.06 -4.17
CA THR A 452 -26.49 9.69 -4.51
C THR A 452 -27.08 8.96 -3.30
N SER A 453 -26.57 9.19 -2.09
CA SER A 453 -27.12 8.58 -0.85
C SER A 453 -28.50 9.11 -0.44
N ARG A 454 -28.93 10.27 -0.97
CA ARG A 454 -30.29 10.79 -0.78
C ARG A 454 -31.35 10.00 -1.58
N HIS A 455 -30.95 9.17 -2.53
CA HIS A 455 -31.83 8.23 -3.21
C HIS A 455 -31.66 6.84 -2.58
N PRO A 456 -32.62 6.34 -1.78
CA PRO A 456 -32.49 5.04 -1.15
C PRO A 456 -32.41 3.94 -2.22
N ALA A 457 -31.27 3.25 -2.31
CA ALA A 457 -31.26 1.95 -2.95
C ALA A 457 -32.14 1.00 -2.09
N PRO A 458 -33.02 0.18 -2.69
CA PRO A 458 -33.87 -0.72 -1.93
C PRO A 458 -33.01 -1.65 -1.09
N ALA A 459 -33.29 -1.69 0.22
CA ALA A 459 -32.51 -2.44 1.20
C ALA A 459 -32.34 -3.90 0.77
N ALA A 460 -31.10 -4.31 0.49
CA ALA A 460 -30.77 -5.72 0.39
C ALA A 460 -30.94 -6.31 1.80
N ARG A 461 -31.92 -7.19 1.97
CA ARG A 461 -32.20 -7.89 3.23
C ARG A 461 -30.93 -8.64 3.66
N VAL A 462 -30.37 -8.23 4.80
CA VAL A 462 -29.36 -9.01 5.51
C VAL A 462 -30.06 -10.28 6.00
N THR A 463 -29.76 -11.42 5.37
CA THR A 463 -30.13 -12.71 5.92
C THR A 463 -29.25 -12.95 7.14
N SER A 464 -29.84 -12.86 8.33
CA SER A 464 -29.25 -13.36 9.56
C SER A 464 -28.97 -14.85 9.39
N VAL A 465 -27.70 -15.21 9.27
CA VAL A 465 -27.28 -16.60 9.47
C VAL A 465 -27.17 -16.78 10.98
N GLY A 466 -28.10 -17.56 11.53
CA GLY A 466 -28.01 -18.11 12.87
C GLY A 466 -27.17 -19.38 12.89
#